data_AF-A0A2G6C2B9-F1
#
_entry.id   AF-A0A2G6C2B9-F1
#
_cell.length_a   1.000
_cell.length_b   1.000
_cell.length_c   1.000
_cell.angle_alpha   90.00
_cell.angle_beta   90.00
_cell.angle_gamma   90.00
#
_symmetry.space_group_name_H-M   'P 1'
#
loop_
_entity.id
_entity.type
_entity.pdbx_description
1 polymer ?
#
loop_
_entity_poly.entity_id
_entity_poly.type
_entity_poly.pdbx_seq_one_letter_code
_entity_poly.pdbx_strand_id
1 'polypeptide(L)'
;MRAATHWRRFRSRLRGKLDDKTLYESDSLYARARQIAHDAYQSTRGRVRGKQQAIKRASMAAAMLRDRQTRTPEYLLARLLLLVPAAAAAQDEMDRHYGGYKNRKARLYELIDFNDTFVDTVLALPEEELTGFTQRLRTELNALCAKLRVDGFDDDQFDAIVHGLSREIAVYRGAKKEGYQVRMTSRVQDAKGVDMIITDPRTKKSIGVDVKTHSSFHFRLLKLQRRNLIDEQRRLECELAGFCTIRNTRRSEQPDTVLLRIATSRLGPIANYSFRKTDKLAALIAGALKNHGKYIV
;
A
#
# COMPACT_ATOMS: atom_id res chain seq x y z
N MET A 1 -12.86 2.38 60.74
CA MET A 1 -13.89 1.71 59.92
C MET A 1 -14.41 2.68 58.86
N ARG A 2 -14.24 2.37 57.57
CA ARG A 2 -14.78 3.13 56.43
C ARG A 2 -16.01 2.40 55.87
N ALA A 3 -17.07 3.14 55.55
CA ALA A 3 -18.04 2.92 54.46
C ALA A 3 -19.27 3.82 54.69
N ALA A 4 -20.00 4.36 53.71
CA ALA A 4 -19.80 4.59 52.29
C ALA A 4 -20.93 5.55 51.87
N THR A 5 -20.61 6.73 51.34
CA THR A 5 -21.62 7.63 50.73
C THR A 5 -21.70 7.30 49.24
N HIS A 6 -22.85 6.79 48.82
CA HIS A 6 -23.13 6.32 47.47
C HIS A 6 -23.28 7.52 46.51
N TRP A 7 -22.18 7.98 45.92
CA TRP A 7 -22.25 8.95 44.83
C TRP A 7 -22.60 8.22 43.52
N ARG A 8 -23.81 8.48 43.00
CA ARG A 8 -24.20 8.09 41.65
C ARG A 8 -23.17 8.66 40.67
N ARG A 9 -22.40 7.78 40.01
CA ARG A 9 -21.51 8.16 38.92
C ARG A 9 -22.31 8.90 37.85
N PHE A 10 -21.98 10.16 37.65
CA PHE A 10 -22.39 10.93 36.49
C PHE A 10 -22.02 10.13 35.22
N ARG A 11 -23.02 9.56 34.54
CA ARG A 11 -22.82 8.96 33.22
C ARG A 11 -22.84 10.11 32.22
N SER A 12 -21.67 10.48 31.68
CA SER A 12 -21.65 11.40 30.54
C SER A 12 -22.37 10.74 29.36
N ARG A 13 -23.59 11.19 29.08
CA ARG A 13 -24.17 11.06 27.74
C ARG A 13 -23.33 11.97 26.85
N LEU A 14 -22.71 11.38 25.83
CA LEU A 14 -21.75 11.99 24.91
C LEU A 14 -20.36 12.25 25.50
N ARG A 15 -19.39 11.45 25.07
CA ARG A 15 -17.98 11.87 24.97
C ARG A 15 -17.48 11.49 23.57
N GLY A 16 -18.00 12.20 22.56
CA GLY A 16 -17.10 12.58 21.46
C GLY A 16 -16.07 13.52 22.10
N LYS A 17 -14.78 13.24 21.91
CA LYS A 17 -13.75 14.17 22.35
C LYS A 17 -13.98 15.49 21.59
N LEU A 18 -13.91 16.60 22.31
CA LEU A 18 -13.99 17.98 21.79
C LEU A 18 -12.84 18.34 20.80
N ASP A 19 -11.98 17.38 20.47
CA ASP A 19 -10.89 17.51 19.48
C ASP A 19 -11.08 16.65 18.22
N ASP A 20 -12.21 15.96 18.07
CA ASP A 20 -12.49 15.22 16.83
C ASP A 20 -12.96 16.18 15.73
N LYS A 21 -11.99 16.85 15.09
CA LYS A 21 -12.19 17.80 13.98
C LYS A 21 -12.92 17.18 12.78
N THR A 22 -13.06 15.85 12.71
CA THR A 22 -13.72 15.15 11.61
C THR A 22 -15.26 15.19 11.68
N LEU A 23 -15.84 15.53 12.83
CA LEU A 23 -17.30 15.57 13.05
C LEU A 23 -17.97 16.82 12.47
N TYR A 24 -17.23 17.86 12.09
CA TYR A 24 -17.78 19.17 11.69
C TYR A 24 -17.62 19.50 10.19
N GLU A 25 -17.01 18.64 9.39
CA GLU A 25 -16.91 18.85 7.94
C GLU A 25 -18.15 18.27 7.24
N SER A 26 -19.22 19.05 7.15
CA SER A 26 -20.31 18.77 6.21
C SER A 26 -19.78 18.99 4.78
N ASP A 27 -19.83 17.95 3.95
CA ASP A 27 -19.48 17.94 2.52
C ASP A 27 -17.99 17.89 2.11
N SER A 28 -17.12 17.27 2.93
CA SER A 28 -15.76 16.91 2.49
C SER A 28 -15.70 15.56 1.76
N LEU A 29 -14.62 15.34 1.01
CA LEU A 29 -14.29 14.03 0.41
C LEU A 29 -14.39 12.90 1.44
N TYR A 30 -13.86 13.14 2.63
CA TYR A 30 -13.86 12.19 3.74
C TYR A 30 -15.28 11.97 4.29
N ALA A 31 -16.10 13.00 4.38
CA ALA A 31 -17.51 12.85 4.79
C ALA A 31 -18.29 11.96 3.81
N ARG A 32 -18.13 12.19 2.50
CA ARG A 32 -18.74 11.35 1.45
C ARG A 32 -18.22 9.91 1.51
N ALA A 33 -16.91 9.71 1.65
CA ALA A 33 -16.32 8.38 1.78
C ALA A 33 -16.83 7.63 3.02
N ARG A 34 -16.98 8.30 4.17
CA ARG A 34 -17.58 7.72 5.38
C ARG A 34 -19.01 7.29 5.16
N GLN A 35 -19.82 8.10 4.48
CA GLN A 35 -21.21 7.77 4.16
C GLN A 35 -21.27 6.54 3.25
N ILE A 36 -20.49 6.50 2.17
CA ILE A 36 -20.39 5.35 1.26
C ILE A 36 -19.97 4.08 2.02
N ALA A 37 -18.95 4.18 2.86
CA ALA A 37 -18.47 3.06 3.66
C ALA A 37 -19.55 2.58 4.66
N HIS A 38 -20.28 3.51 5.28
CA HIS A 38 -21.37 3.20 6.18
C HIS A 38 -22.49 2.45 5.46
N ASP A 39 -22.95 2.95 4.32
CA ASP A 39 -24.05 2.37 3.55
C ASP A 39 -23.68 0.98 3.03
N ALA A 40 -22.45 0.82 2.51
CA ALA A 40 -21.92 -0.48 2.12
C ALA A 40 -21.89 -1.44 3.31
N TYR A 41 -21.39 -1.00 4.48
CA TYR A 41 -21.37 -1.82 5.68
C TYR A 41 -22.79 -2.22 6.14
N GLN A 42 -23.76 -1.29 6.14
CA GLN A 42 -25.14 -1.60 6.53
C GLN A 42 -25.83 -2.56 5.56
N SER A 43 -25.53 -2.45 4.26
CA SER A 43 -26.12 -3.32 3.24
C SER A 43 -25.70 -4.80 3.37
N THR A 44 -24.57 -5.08 4.04
CA THR A 44 -24.17 -6.47 4.32
C THR A 44 -25.05 -7.08 5.42
N ARG A 45 -25.65 -8.24 5.13
CA ARG A 45 -26.52 -8.97 6.06
C ARG A 45 -25.71 -9.74 7.11
N GLY A 46 -26.21 -9.77 8.35
CA GLY A 46 -25.71 -10.66 9.41
C GLY A 46 -25.52 -9.97 10.76
N ARG A 47 -25.77 -10.72 11.85
CA ARG A 47 -25.48 -10.24 13.21
C ARG A 47 -23.97 -10.21 13.42
N VAL A 48 -23.44 -9.06 13.82
CA VAL A 48 -22.03 -8.92 14.19
C VAL A 48 -21.87 -9.34 15.65
N ARG A 49 -21.23 -10.49 15.88
CA ARG A 49 -20.86 -10.97 17.21
C ARG A 49 -19.35 -11.18 17.24
N GLY A 50 -18.63 -10.24 17.86
CA GLY A 50 -17.19 -10.29 18.02
C GLY A 50 -16.37 -9.70 16.86
N LYS A 51 -15.06 -9.58 17.09
CA LYS A 51 -14.10 -8.91 16.19
C LYS A 51 -14.04 -9.56 14.80
N GLN A 52 -13.92 -10.89 14.72
CA GLN A 52 -13.78 -11.60 13.45
C GLN A 52 -14.97 -11.40 12.51
N GLN A 53 -16.20 -11.40 13.04
CA GLN A 53 -17.40 -11.15 12.24
C GLN A 53 -17.47 -9.70 11.76
N ALA A 54 -16.98 -8.74 12.56
CA ALA A 54 -16.89 -7.34 12.16
C ALA A 54 -15.89 -7.14 11.00
N ILE A 55 -14.71 -7.76 11.08
CA ILE A 55 -13.69 -7.77 10.02
C ILE A 55 -14.28 -8.37 8.74
N LYS A 56 -14.86 -9.59 8.82
CA LYS A 56 -15.47 -10.26 7.66
C LYS A 56 -16.54 -9.39 7.00
N ARG A 57 -17.38 -8.73 7.80
CA ARG A 57 -18.43 -7.85 7.31
C ARG A 57 -17.86 -6.62 6.59
N ALA A 58 -16.79 -6.02 7.13
CA ALA A 58 -16.09 -4.92 6.47
C ALA A 58 -15.46 -5.35 5.13
N SER A 59 -14.80 -6.50 5.09
CA SER A 59 -14.25 -7.08 3.84
C SER A 59 -15.34 -7.34 2.79
N MET A 60 -16.51 -7.84 3.19
CA MET A 60 -17.65 -8.03 2.29
C MET A 60 -18.14 -6.69 1.73
N ALA A 61 -18.27 -5.67 2.57
CA ALA A 61 -18.66 -4.33 2.13
C ALA A 61 -17.62 -3.73 1.17
N ALA A 62 -16.32 -3.91 1.43
CA ALA A 62 -15.26 -3.49 0.51
C ALA A 62 -15.33 -4.23 -0.85
N ALA A 63 -15.65 -5.52 -0.84
CA ALA A 63 -15.85 -6.30 -2.06
C ALA A 63 -17.06 -5.78 -2.87
N MET A 64 -18.17 -5.46 -2.21
CA MET A 64 -19.34 -4.85 -2.87
C MET A 64 -18.99 -3.52 -3.54
N LEU A 65 -18.16 -2.67 -2.92
CA LEU A 65 -17.70 -1.43 -3.54
C LEU A 65 -16.80 -1.67 -4.74
N ARG A 66 -15.92 -2.69 -4.68
CA ARG A 66 -15.06 -3.08 -5.80
C ARG A 66 -15.88 -3.53 -7.02
N ASP A 67 -16.92 -4.32 -6.80
CA ASP A 67 -17.72 -4.92 -7.88
C ASP A 67 -18.56 -3.87 -8.64
N ARG A 68 -18.81 -2.70 -8.04
CA ARG A 68 -19.41 -1.54 -8.72
C ARG A 68 -18.48 -0.86 -9.73
N GLN A 69 -17.18 -1.18 -9.71
CA GLN A 69 -16.13 -0.63 -10.58
C GLN A 69 -16.03 0.91 -10.61
N THR A 70 -16.59 1.60 -9.61
CA THR A 70 -16.48 3.05 -9.47
C THR A 70 -15.10 3.40 -8.93
N ARG A 71 -14.36 4.24 -9.67
CA ARG A 71 -12.97 4.65 -9.34
C ARG A 71 -12.85 6.12 -8.93
N THR A 72 -13.95 6.73 -8.47
CA THR A 72 -13.86 8.09 -7.94
C THR A 72 -13.13 8.10 -6.59
N PRO A 73 -12.47 9.20 -6.22
CA PRO A 73 -11.69 9.27 -4.99
C PRO A 73 -12.48 8.90 -3.73
N GLU A 74 -13.74 9.32 -3.62
CA GLU A 74 -14.58 9.00 -2.46
C GLU A 74 -14.92 7.50 -2.34
N TYR A 75 -15.10 6.80 -3.47
CA TYR A 75 -15.35 5.36 -3.47
C TYR A 75 -14.09 4.55 -3.15
N LEU A 76 -12.94 4.98 -3.69
CA LEU A 76 -11.64 4.36 -3.40
C LEU A 76 -11.29 4.54 -1.92
N LEU A 77 -11.47 5.77 -1.39
CA LEU A 77 -11.27 6.05 0.02
C LEU A 77 -12.23 5.25 0.90
N ALA A 78 -13.52 5.18 0.57
CA ALA A 78 -14.50 4.37 1.31
C ALA A 78 -14.10 2.88 1.36
N ARG A 79 -13.60 2.35 0.24
CA ARG A 79 -13.10 0.99 0.16
C ARG A 79 -11.83 0.80 1.00
N LEU A 80 -10.91 1.77 1.00
CA LEU A 80 -9.71 1.75 1.82
C LEU A 80 -10.05 1.72 3.31
N LEU A 81 -11.03 2.52 3.74
CA LEU A 81 -11.56 2.48 5.10
C LEU A 81 -12.05 1.07 5.44
N LEU A 82 -12.86 0.45 4.58
CA LEU A 82 -13.42 -0.88 4.87
C LEU A 82 -12.38 -2.03 4.85
N LEU A 83 -11.23 -1.85 4.19
CA LEU A 83 -10.18 -2.86 4.11
C LEU A 83 -9.25 -2.90 5.33
N VAL A 84 -9.10 -1.79 6.06
CA VAL A 84 -8.11 -1.70 7.15
C VAL A 84 -8.24 -2.76 8.25
N PRO A 85 -9.44 -3.19 8.70
CA PRO A 85 -9.52 -4.19 9.76
C PRO A 85 -8.92 -5.54 9.35
N ALA A 86 -9.11 -5.95 8.09
CA ALA A 86 -8.57 -7.20 7.57
C ALA A 86 -7.06 -7.07 7.31
N ALA A 87 -6.64 -5.95 6.74
CA ALA A 87 -5.24 -5.68 6.46
C ALA A 87 -4.39 -5.62 7.75
N ALA A 88 -4.89 -4.96 8.80
CA ALA A 88 -4.24 -4.93 10.10
C ALA A 88 -4.13 -6.33 10.74
N ALA A 89 -5.21 -7.10 10.72
CA ALA A 89 -5.18 -8.48 11.23
C ALA A 89 -4.21 -9.38 10.45
N ALA A 90 -4.09 -9.17 9.13
CA ALA A 90 -3.14 -9.87 8.28
C ALA A 90 -1.69 -9.51 8.61
N GLN A 91 -1.39 -8.22 8.80
CA GLN A 91 -0.07 -7.73 9.18
C GLN A 91 0.36 -8.30 10.54
N ASP A 92 -0.51 -8.21 11.53
CA ASP A 92 -0.29 -8.78 12.88
C ASP A 92 0.03 -10.28 12.84
N GLU A 93 -0.70 -11.04 12.01
CA GLU A 93 -0.47 -12.48 11.88
C GLU A 93 0.88 -12.77 11.20
N MET A 94 1.28 -11.94 10.23
CA MET A 94 2.56 -12.03 9.54
C MET A 94 3.74 -11.71 10.45
N ASP A 95 3.64 -10.64 11.24
CA ASP A 95 4.70 -10.20 12.15
C ASP A 95 4.96 -11.24 13.26
N ARG A 96 3.89 -11.88 13.77
CA ARG A 96 4.01 -12.94 14.79
C ARG A 96 4.60 -14.26 14.26
N HIS A 97 4.54 -14.52 12.95
CA HIS A 97 4.88 -15.84 12.38
C HIS A 97 5.90 -15.76 11.24
N TYR A 98 7.10 -15.30 11.56
CA TYR A 98 8.25 -15.22 10.63
C TYR A 98 8.58 -16.56 9.93
N GLY A 99 8.27 -17.70 10.55
CA GLY A 99 8.50 -19.06 10.03
C GLY A 99 7.42 -19.60 9.08
N GLY A 100 6.33 -18.84 8.86
CA GLY A 100 5.17 -19.27 8.09
C GLY A 100 3.99 -19.71 8.96
N TYR A 101 2.78 -19.56 8.42
CA TYR A 101 1.52 -19.82 9.12
C TYR A 101 0.43 -20.27 8.13
N LYS A 102 -0.64 -20.88 8.66
CA LYS A 102 -1.79 -21.36 7.86
C LYS A 102 -2.49 -20.15 7.22
N ASN A 103 -2.92 -20.25 5.95
CA ASN A 103 -3.58 -19.17 5.20
C ASN A 103 -2.71 -17.96 4.79
N ARG A 104 -1.37 -18.08 4.79
CA ARG A 104 -0.44 -17.04 4.32
C ARG A 104 -0.84 -16.37 3.00
N LYS A 105 -1.34 -17.15 2.03
CA LYS A 105 -1.78 -16.63 0.74
C LYS A 105 -2.98 -15.69 0.88
N ALA A 106 -3.96 -16.03 1.72
CA ALA A 106 -5.14 -15.21 1.95
C ALA A 106 -4.79 -13.90 2.67
N ARG A 107 -3.89 -13.95 3.67
CA ARG A 107 -3.41 -12.76 4.39
C ARG A 107 -2.59 -11.81 3.53
N LEU A 108 -1.67 -12.37 2.73
CA LEU A 108 -0.95 -11.59 1.73
C LEU A 108 -1.93 -10.85 0.81
N TYR A 109 -2.98 -11.53 0.41
CA TYR A 109 -4.04 -11.00 -0.43
C TYR A 109 -4.88 -9.91 0.24
N GLU A 110 -5.11 -9.95 1.56
CA GLU A 110 -5.77 -8.87 2.30
C GLU A 110 -4.91 -7.60 2.34
N LEU A 111 -3.60 -7.73 2.52
CA LEU A 111 -2.65 -6.61 2.46
C LEU A 111 -2.54 -6.03 1.05
N ILE A 112 -2.44 -6.88 0.02
CA ILE A 112 -2.39 -6.41 -1.38
C ILE A 112 -3.66 -5.63 -1.72
N ASP A 113 -4.85 -6.10 -1.33
CA ASP A 113 -6.09 -5.37 -1.60
C ASP A 113 -6.09 -3.97 -0.95
N PHE A 114 -5.54 -3.83 0.26
CA PHE A 114 -5.38 -2.53 0.93
C PHE A 114 -4.35 -1.65 0.22
N ASN A 115 -3.17 -2.18 -0.08
CA ASN A 115 -2.08 -1.48 -0.75
C ASN A 115 -2.48 -0.97 -2.15
N ASP A 116 -3.08 -1.84 -2.98
CA ASP A 116 -3.59 -1.48 -4.30
C ASP A 116 -4.64 -0.37 -4.19
N THR A 117 -5.56 -0.47 -3.23
CA THR A 117 -6.60 0.55 -3.04
C THR A 117 -6.00 1.87 -2.53
N PHE A 118 -4.96 1.83 -1.70
CA PHE A 118 -4.24 3.03 -1.26
C PHE A 118 -3.58 3.74 -2.44
N VAL A 119 -2.85 2.97 -3.27
CA VAL A 119 -2.20 3.46 -4.48
C VAL A 119 -3.24 4.08 -5.43
N ASP A 120 -4.31 3.35 -5.73
CA ASP A 120 -5.39 3.84 -6.60
C ASP A 120 -6.00 5.13 -6.04
N THR A 121 -6.22 5.22 -4.72
CA THR A 121 -6.74 6.43 -4.07
C THR A 121 -5.81 7.61 -4.29
N VAL A 122 -4.51 7.46 -3.99
CA VAL A 122 -3.53 8.53 -4.17
C VAL A 122 -3.40 8.95 -5.64
N LEU A 123 -3.49 8.01 -6.58
CA LEU A 123 -3.43 8.32 -8.01
C LEU A 123 -4.70 8.98 -8.55
N ALA A 124 -5.84 8.78 -7.90
CA ALA A 124 -7.11 9.42 -8.27
C ALA A 124 -7.30 10.81 -7.64
N LEU A 125 -6.61 11.10 -6.54
CA LEU A 125 -6.69 12.40 -5.86
C LEU A 125 -6.00 13.51 -6.66
N PRO A 126 -6.58 14.72 -6.67
CA PRO A 126 -5.89 15.89 -7.19
C PRO A 126 -4.73 16.29 -6.26
N GLU A 127 -3.75 17.04 -6.77
CA GLU A 127 -2.49 17.28 -6.05
C GLU A 127 -2.67 18.04 -4.73
N GLU A 128 -3.64 18.96 -4.69
CA GLU A 128 -4.00 19.74 -3.51
C GLU A 128 -4.46 18.86 -2.33
N GLU A 129 -5.17 17.76 -2.62
CA GLU A 129 -5.69 16.82 -1.61
C GLU A 129 -4.60 15.89 -1.06
N LEU A 130 -3.42 15.83 -1.69
CA LEU A 130 -2.33 14.97 -1.23
C LEU A 130 -1.60 15.52 -0.01
N THR A 131 -1.64 16.85 0.16
CA THR A 131 -0.99 17.51 1.30
C THR A 131 -1.74 17.14 2.58
N GLY A 132 -1.07 16.43 3.48
CA GLY A 132 -1.69 15.96 4.73
C GLY A 132 -2.60 14.73 4.58
N PHE A 133 -2.73 14.17 3.36
CA PHE A 133 -3.58 12.99 3.09
C PHE A 133 -3.28 11.83 4.04
N THR A 134 -2.00 11.45 4.21
CA THR A 134 -1.59 10.35 5.10
C THR A 134 -2.09 10.55 6.53
N GLN A 135 -1.88 11.74 7.09
CA GLN A 135 -2.24 12.04 8.47
C GLN A 135 -3.76 12.01 8.64
N ARG A 136 -4.48 12.58 7.67
CA ARG A 136 -5.94 12.55 7.68
C ARG A 136 -6.45 11.12 7.53
N LEU A 137 -5.92 10.34 6.59
CA LEU A 137 -6.26 8.94 6.39
C LEU A 137 -6.05 8.13 7.67
N ARG A 138 -4.90 8.27 8.36
CA ARG A 138 -4.62 7.59 9.64
C ARG A 138 -5.73 7.82 10.66
N THR A 139 -6.18 9.08 10.78
CA THR A 139 -7.27 9.47 11.68
C THR A 139 -8.57 8.74 11.32
N GLU A 140 -8.93 8.69 10.05
CA GLU A 140 -10.17 8.05 9.56
C GLU A 140 -10.13 6.53 9.72
N LEU A 141 -9.00 5.88 9.44
CA LEU A 141 -8.80 4.45 9.63
C LEU A 141 -8.96 4.06 11.11
N ASN A 142 -8.34 4.82 12.01
CA ASN A 142 -8.43 4.60 13.46
C ASN A 142 -9.86 4.81 13.96
N ALA A 143 -10.55 5.86 13.49
CA ALA A 143 -11.94 6.13 13.86
C ALA A 143 -12.87 4.98 13.43
N LEU A 144 -12.69 4.43 12.22
CA LEU A 144 -13.48 3.29 11.78
C LEU A 144 -13.18 2.03 12.60
N CYS A 145 -11.91 1.68 12.83
CA CYS A 145 -11.54 0.51 13.63
C CYS A 145 -12.11 0.62 15.06
N ALA A 146 -12.03 1.80 15.67
CA ALA A 146 -12.62 2.07 16.98
C ALA A 146 -14.14 1.88 16.97
N LYS A 147 -14.84 2.39 15.96
CA LYS A 147 -16.30 2.21 15.78
C LYS A 147 -16.69 0.74 15.64
N LEU A 148 -15.86 -0.05 14.94
CA LEU A 148 -16.07 -1.49 14.76
C LEU A 148 -15.56 -2.34 15.93
N ARG A 149 -14.86 -1.74 16.90
CA ARG A 149 -14.20 -2.41 18.04
C ARG A 149 -13.21 -3.50 17.60
N VAL A 150 -12.48 -3.23 16.53
CA VAL A 150 -11.43 -4.08 15.97
C VAL A 150 -10.10 -3.35 16.06
N ASP A 151 -9.00 -4.11 16.02
CA ASP A 151 -7.67 -3.53 16.03
C ASP A 151 -7.34 -3.00 14.62
N GLY A 152 -6.70 -1.84 14.55
CA GLY A 152 -6.13 -1.28 13.31
C GLY A 152 -4.62 -1.48 13.30
N PHE A 153 -3.93 -0.98 12.27
CA PHE A 153 -2.47 -0.94 12.27
C PHE A 153 -1.96 -0.17 13.48
N ASP A 154 -0.88 -0.61 14.10
CA ASP A 154 -0.11 0.28 14.98
C ASP A 154 0.61 1.38 14.17
N ASP A 155 1.28 2.30 14.86
CA ASP A 155 1.93 3.45 14.21
C ASP A 155 3.12 3.01 13.35
N ASP A 156 3.94 2.07 13.82
CA ASP A 156 5.11 1.56 13.09
C ASP A 156 4.70 0.80 11.83
N GLN A 157 3.67 -0.04 11.92
CA GLN A 157 3.08 -0.77 10.79
C GLN A 157 2.54 0.22 9.75
N PHE A 158 1.76 1.20 10.18
CA PHE A 158 1.18 2.19 9.27
C PHE A 158 2.26 3.01 8.57
N ASP A 159 3.26 3.51 9.32
CA ASP A 159 4.36 4.29 8.77
C ASP A 159 5.22 3.46 7.81
N ALA A 160 5.49 2.20 8.13
CA ALA A 160 6.23 1.30 7.23
C ALA A 160 5.47 1.07 5.90
N ILE A 161 4.16 0.81 5.97
CA ILE A 161 3.31 0.62 4.80
C ILE A 161 3.29 1.91 3.96
N VAL A 162 3.01 3.05 4.56
CA VAL A 162 2.94 4.34 3.84
C VAL A 162 4.29 4.69 3.24
N HIS A 163 5.41 4.48 3.92
CA HIS A 163 6.75 4.74 3.36
C HIS A 163 7.09 3.81 2.19
N GLY A 164 6.64 2.55 2.22
CA GLY A 164 6.75 1.62 1.11
C GLY A 164 5.97 2.12 -0.11
N LEU A 165 4.66 2.28 0.06
CA LEU A 165 3.74 2.66 -1.02
C LEU A 165 4.06 4.06 -1.57
N SER A 166 4.46 5.01 -0.72
CA SER A 166 4.83 6.35 -1.18
C SER A 166 5.99 6.34 -2.16
N ARG A 167 6.90 5.37 -2.01
CA ARG A 167 8.04 5.18 -2.91
C ARG A 167 7.61 4.63 -4.25
N GLU A 168 6.77 3.60 -4.24
CA GLU A 168 6.21 3.01 -5.46
C GLU A 168 5.42 4.05 -6.25
N ILE A 169 4.55 4.81 -5.59
CA ILE A 169 3.77 5.89 -6.23
C ILE A 169 4.70 6.98 -6.78
N ALA A 170 5.75 7.36 -6.06
CA ALA A 170 6.72 8.35 -6.53
C ALA A 170 7.51 7.86 -7.75
N VAL A 171 7.84 6.56 -7.83
CA VAL A 171 8.43 5.97 -9.04
C VAL A 171 7.42 5.99 -10.18
N TYR A 172 6.17 5.59 -9.94
CA TYR A 172 5.11 5.60 -10.95
C TYR A 172 4.92 7.00 -11.55
N ARG A 173 4.72 8.02 -10.70
CA ARG A 173 4.51 9.41 -11.13
C ARG A 173 5.76 9.98 -11.80
N GLY A 174 6.94 9.72 -11.23
CA GLY A 174 8.21 10.18 -11.79
C GLY A 174 8.48 9.61 -13.17
N ALA A 175 8.30 8.30 -13.36
CA ALA A 175 8.46 7.66 -14.66
C ALA A 175 7.44 8.18 -15.69
N LYS A 176 6.18 8.37 -15.29
CA LYS A 176 5.15 8.94 -16.17
C LYS A 176 5.49 10.37 -16.60
N LYS A 177 6.00 11.20 -15.67
CA LYS A 177 6.45 12.58 -15.94
C LYS A 177 7.59 12.64 -16.96
N GLU A 178 8.46 11.64 -16.95
CA GLU A 178 9.61 11.51 -17.86
C GLU A 178 9.23 10.84 -19.21
N GLY A 179 7.94 10.61 -19.45
CA GLY A 179 7.42 10.14 -20.74
C GLY A 179 7.37 8.62 -20.91
N TYR A 180 7.60 7.84 -19.84
CA TYR A 180 7.42 6.39 -19.88
C TYR A 180 5.93 6.01 -19.80
N GLN A 181 5.57 4.90 -20.42
CA GLN A 181 4.29 4.24 -20.19
C GLN A 181 4.41 3.38 -18.93
N VAL A 182 3.57 3.66 -17.93
CA VAL A 182 3.63 2.98 -16.63
C VAL A 182 2.26 2.48 -16.24
N ARG A 183 2.20 1.24 -15.76
CA ARG A 183 1.01 0.67 -15.12
C ARG A 183 1.39 -0.03 -13.82
N MET A 184 0.56 0.13 -12.80
CA MET A 184 0.62 -0.75 -11.63
C MET A 184 0.26 -2.18 -12.06
N THR A 185 0.79 -3.16 -11.34
CA THR A 185 0.57 -4.56 -11.64
C THR A 185 -0.78 -5.05 -11.12
N SER A 186 -1.22 -6.22 -11.60
CA SER A 186 -2.38 -6.89 -10.99
C SER A 186 -1.99 -7.52 -9.67
N ARG A 187 -2.96 -7.79 -8.79
CA ARG A 187 -2.79 -8.57 -7.55
C ARG A 187 -1.97 -9.86 -7.71
N VAL A 188 -2.09 -10.55 -8.84
CA VAL A 188 -1.33 -11.80 -9.12
C VAL A 188 0.14 -11.51 -9.41
N GLN A 189 0.44 -10.39 -10.06
CA GLN A 189 1.78 -9.92 -10.33
C GLN A 189 2.42 -9.31 -9.07
N ASP A 190 1.67 -8.55 -8.27
CA ASP A 190 2.14 -8.00 -6.99
C ASP A 190 2.43 -9.11 -5.97
N ALA A 191 1.60 -10.16 -5.91
CA ALA A 191 1.90 -11.34 -5.10
C ALA A 191 3.21 -12.07 -5.49
N LYS A 192 3.78 -11.76 -6.65
CA LYS A 192 5.09 -12.24 -7.11
C LYS A 192 6.22 -11.21 -6.87
N GLY A 193 5.91 -10.08 -6.27
CA GLY A 193 6.83 -8.97 -5.96
C GLY A 193 7.14 -8.12 -7.16
N VAL A 194 6.17 -7.82 -8.01
CA VAL A 194 6.31 -6.83 -9.10
C VAL A 194 5.32 -5.72 -8.84
N ASP A 195 5.80 -4.51 -8.59
CA ASP A 195 4.97 -3.37 -8.18
C ASP A 195 4.37 -2.67 -9.41
N MET A 196 5.16 -2.56 -10.48
CA MET A 196 4.74 -1.89 -11.71
C MET A 196 5.44 -2.44 -12.95
N ILE A 197 4.85 -2.18 -14.12
CA ILE A 197 5.47 -2.37 -15.42
C ILE A 197 5.79 -1.01 -16.01
N ILE A 198 7.04 -0.82 -16.43
CA ILE A 198 7.52 0.39 -17.09
C ILE A 198 7.93 0.03 -18.51
N THR A 199 7.37 0.75 -19.47
CA THR A 199 7.63 0.59 -20.91
C THR A 199 8.12 1.91 -21.48
N ASP A 200 9.22 1.86 -22.23
CA ASP A 200 9.67 2.97 -23.04
C ASP A 200 8.94 2.96 -24.39
N PRO A 201 8.09 3.97 -24.66
CA PRO A 201 7.32 4.01 -25.90
C PRO A 201 8.18 4.17 -27.16
N ARG A 202 9.43 4.66 -27.03
CA ARG A 202 10.37 4.86 -28.15
C ARG A 202 11.06 3.54 -28.51
N THR A 203 11.61 2.84 -27.54
CA THR A 203 12.34 1.58 -27.76
C THR A 203 11.44 0.35 -27.78
N LYS A 204 10.17 0.48 -27.37
CA LYS A 204 9.22 -0.63 -27.18
C LYS A 204 9.74 -1.69 -26.21
N LYS A 205 10.67 -1.34 -25.32
CA LYS A 205 11.17 -2.22 -24.28
C LYS A 205 10.36 -2.04 -23.00
N SER A 206 10.11 -3.14 -22.30
CA SER A 206 9.37 -3.17 -21.04
C SER A 206 10.12 -3.97 -19.97
N ILE A 207 9.97 -3.55 -18.71
CA ILE A 207 10.48 -4.24 -17.52
C ILE A 207 9.39 -4.28 -16.45
N GLY A 208 9.32 -5.40 -15.71
CA GLY A 208 8.62 -5.44 -14.43
C GLY A 208 9.56 -4.98 -13.33
N VAL A 209 9.08 -4.13 -12.44
CA VAL A 209 9.92 -3.47 -11.43
C VAL A 209 9.44 -3.81 -10.01
N ASP A 210 10.41 -4.12 -9.16
CA ASP A 210 10.26 -4.26 -7.71
C ASP A 210 11.09 -3.17 -7.02
N VAL A 211 10.42 -2.19 -6.43
CA VAL A 211 10.99 -0.97 -5.87
C VAL A 211 11.47 -1.23 -4.45
N LYS A 212 12.77 -1.01 -4.20
CA LYS A 212 13.39 -1.24 -2.88
C LYS A 212 14.09 0.00 -2.35
N THR A 213 14.09 0.16 -1.02
CA THR A 213 15.04 1.06 -0.35
C THR A 213 16.47 0.59 -0.60
N HIS A 214 17.44 1.44 -0.27
CA HIS A 214 18.84 1.06 -0.26
C HIS A 214 19.11 -0.20 0.59
N SER A 215 18.65 -0.23 1.84
CA SER A 215 18.87 -1.37 2.74
C SER A 215 18.15 -2.63 2.27
N SER A 216 16.89 -2.54 1.88
CA SER A 216 16.12 -3.70 1.40
C SER A 216 16.70 -4.26 0.11
N PHE A 217 17.22 -3.41 -0.78
CA PHE A 217 17.93 -3.86 -1.99
C PHE A 217 19.19 -4.64 -1.62
N HIS A 218 20.02 -4.09 -0.74
CA HIS A 218 21.24 -4.75 -0.27
C HIS A 218 20.98 -6.14 0.32
N PHE A 219 20.08 -6.22 1.30
CA PHE A 219 19.73 -7.50 1.94
C PHE A 219 19.06 -8.47 0.96
N ARG A 220 18.32 -7.97 -0.03
CA ARG A 220 17.75 -8.80 -1.08
C ARG A 220 18.86 -9.41 -1.94
N LEU A 221 19.88 -8.66 -2.33
CA LEU A 221 21.01 -9.21 -3.08
C LEU A 221 21.80 -10.24 -2.27
N LEU A 222 22.08 -9.97 -0.97
CA LEU A 222 22.70 -10.96 -0.08
C LEU A 222 21.89 -12.26 0.01
N LYS A 223 20.55 -12.16 0.00
CA LYS A 223 19.67 -13.34 -0.01
C LYS A 223 19.71 -14.09 -1.35
N LEU A 224 19.86 -13.39 -2.48
CA LEU A 224 20.03 -14.03 -3.79
C LEU A 224 21.39 -14.74 -3.88
N GLN A 225 22.46 -14.10 -3.40
CA GLN A 225 23.80 -14.69 -3.34
C GLN A 225 23.83 -15.94 -2.46
N ARG A 226 23.29 -15.87 -1.23
CA ARG A 226 23.17 -17.03 -0.33
C ARG A 226 22.37 -18.20 -0.92
N ARG A 227 21.53 -17.94 -1.91
CA ARG A 227 20.72 -18.95 -2.62
C ARG A 227 21.35 -19.39 -3.95
N ASN A 228 22.58 -18.98 -4.23
CA ASN A 228 23.30 -19.23 -5.48
C ASN A 228 22.51 -18.82 -6.73
N LEU A 229 21.68 -17.78 -6.61
CA LEU A 229 20.94 -17.20 -7.75
C LEU A 229 21.73 -16.11 -8.47
N ILE A 230 22.72 -15.53 -7.79
CA ILE A 230 23.74 -14.63 -8.32
C ILE A 230 25.06 -14.95 -7.60
N ASP A 231 26.19 -14.71 -8.24
CA ASP A 231 27.50 -14.76 -7.60
C ASP A 231 27.88 -13.42 -6.94
N GLU A 232 29.04 -13.37 -6.30
CA GLU A 232 29.52 -12.16 -5.63
C GLU A 232 29.81 -11.03 -6.61
N GLN A 233 30.43 -11.33 -7.75
CA GLN A 233 30.74 -10.35 -8.78
C GLN A 233 29.45 -9.67 -9.28
N ARG A 234 28.42 -10.46 -9.58
CA ARG A 234 27.11 -9.96 -10.01
C ARG A 234 26.41 -9.16 -8.93
N ARG A 235 26.54 -9.55 -7.65
CA ARG A 235 26.03 -8.75 -6.54
C ARG A 235 26.66 -7.36 -6.52
N LEU A 236 27.98 -7.27 -6.64
CA LEU A 236 28.72 -6.00 -6.63
C LEU A 236 28.32 -5.12 -7.82
N GLU A 237 28.20 -5.70 -9.02
CA GLU A 237 27.68 -5.00 -10.19
C GLU A 237 26.28 -4.43 -9.95
N CYS A 238 25.37 -5.24 -9.38
CA CYS A 238 24.01 -4.79 -9.06
C CYS A 238 24.00 -3.66 -8.01
N GLU A 239 24.90 -3.71 -7.01
CA GLU A 239 25.04 -2.63 -6.02
C GLU A 239 25.54 -1.32 -6.63
N LEU A 240 26.48 -1.40 -7.57
CA LEU A 240 26.99 -0.23 -8.27
C LEU A 240 25.93 0.35 -9.22
N ALA A 241 25.28 -0.51 -10.00
CA ALA A 241 24.25 -0.11 -10.96
C ALA A 241 22.98 0.45 -10.29
N GLY A 242 22.64 -0.06 -9.10
CA GLY A 242 21.40 0.28 -8.40
C GLY A 242 20.16 -0.42 -8.97
N PHE A 243 20.34 -1.47 -9.77
CA PHE A 243 19.28 -2.37 -10.19
C PHE A 243 19.82 -3.77 -10.41
N CYS A 244 18.94 -4.77 -10.34
CA CYS A 244 19.32 -6.18 -10.53
C CYS A 244 18.16 -7.00 -11.08
N THR A 245 18.40 -7.78 -12.12
CA THR A 245 17.36 -8.67 -12.67
C THR A 245 17.34 -10.00 -11.94
N ILE A 246 16.15 -10.37 -11.49
CA ILE A 246 15.88 -11.71 -10.98
C ILE A 246 15.22 -12.49 -12.12
N ARG A 247 15.96 -13.45 -12.68
CA ARG A 247 15.38 -14.40 -13.63
C ARG A 247 14.46 -15.36 -12.89
N ASN A 248 13.22 -15.45 -13.33
CA ASN A 248 12.27 -16.39 -12.76
C ASN A 248 12.53 -17.77 -13.40
N THR A 249 13.21 -18.68 -12.68
CA THR A 249 13.61 -19.98 -13.20
C THR A 249 12.45 -20.98 -13.37
N ARG A 250 11.23 -20.62 -12.95
CA ARG A 250 10.02 -21.43 -13.14
C ARG A 250 9.01 -20.72 -14.08
N ARG A 251 9.00 -21.19 -15.34
CA ARG A 251 8.08 -20.89 -16.46
C ARG A 251 8.35 -19.61 -17.27
N SER A 252 8.43 -19.82 -18.59
CA SER A 252 8.80 -18.92 -19.70
C SER A 252 7.80 -17.80 -20.04
N GLU A 253 6.74 -17.60 -19.27
CA GLU A 253 5.66 -16.65 -19.60
C GLU A 253 5.73 -15.34 -18.82
N GLN A 254 6.75 -15.12 -17.98
CA GLN A 254 6.79 -13.96 -17.09
C GLN A 254 7.91 -12.96 -17.46
N PRO A 255 7.64 -11.65 -17.40
CA PRO A 255 8.71 -10.67 -17.49
C PRO A 255 9.68 -10.88 -16.34
N ASP A 256 10.99 -10.77 -16.61
CA ASP A 256 11.97 -10.81 -15.54
C ASP A 256 11.72 -9.59 -14.64
N THR A 257 11.80 -9.80 -13.32
CA THR A 257 11.61 -8.72 -12.36
C THR A 257 12.95 -8.01 -12.16
N VAL A 258 12.96 -6.70 -12.37
CA VAL A 258 14.07 -5.83 -12.05
C VAL A 258 13.87 -5.27 -10.65
N LEU A 259 14.71 -5.69 -9.71
CA LEU A 259 14.89 -4.98 -8.45
C LEU A 259 15.45 -3.60 -8.76
N LEU A 260 14.78 -2.55 -8.31
CA LEU A 260 15.19 -1.16 -8.53
C LEU A 260 15.47 -0.49 -7.19
N ARG A 261 16.71 -0.05 -6.98
CA ARG A 261 17.12 0.65 -5.76
C ARG A 261 16.78 2.12 -5.86
N ILE A 262 15.89 2.58 -4.99
CA ILE A 262 15.57 3.99 -4.85
C ILE A 262 16.35 4.55 -3.66
N ALA A 263 17.26 5.47 -3.96
CA ALA A 263 18.04 6.20 -2.98
C ALA A 263 17.58 7.65 -2.93
N THR A 264 17.01 8.08 -1.81
CA THR A 264 16.56 9.47 -1.60
C THR A 264 17.72 10.46 -1.59
N SER A 265 18.94 10.04 -1.23
CA SER A 265 20.15 10.85 -1.41
C SER A 265 20.38 11.26 -2.87
N ARG A 266 19.99 10.41 -3.82
CA ARG A 266 20.10 10.68 -5.27
C ARG A 266 18.88 11.42 -5.81
N LEU A 267 17.67 10.97 -5.46
CA LEU A 267 16.39 11.40 -6.05
C LEU A 267 15.73 12.57 -5.30
N GLY A 268 16.23 12.90 -4.11
CA GLY A 268 15.59 13.79 -3.14
C GLY A 268 14.58 13.05 -2.24
N PRO A 269 14.08 13.73 -1.20
CA PRO A 269 12.98 13.20 -0.39
C PRO A 269 11.72 13.06 -1.23
N ILE A 270 10.83 12.17 -0.80
CA ILE A 270 9.48 12.05 -1.36
C ILE A 270 8.60 13.05 -0.64
N ALA A 271 7.96 13.94 -1.39
CA ALA A 271 6.95 14.86 -0.88
C ALA A 271 5.70 14.71 -1.76
N ASN A 272 4.53 14.62 -1.13
CA ASN A 272 3.24 14.43 -1.81
C ASN A 272 3.30 13.34 -2.89
N TYR A 273 3.93 12.21 -2.54
CA TYR A 273 4.06 11.03 -3.42
C TYR A 273 4.85 11.28 -4.71
N SER A 274 5.75 12.26 -4.72
CA SER A 274 6.56 12.62 -5.90
C SER A 274 8.03 12.83 -5.53
N PHE A 275 8.92 12.46 -6.46
CA PHE A 275 10.34 12.85 -6.38
C PHE A 275 10.55 14.25 -6.95
N ARG A 276 11.50 14.98 -6.36
CA ARG A 276 11.94 16.27 -6.90
C ARG A 276 12.83 16.12 -8.14
N LYS A 277 13.68 15.09 -8.18
CA LYS A 277 14.68 14.86 -9.25
C LYS A 277 14.29 13.66 -10.12
N THR A 278 13.31 13.84 -10.98
CA THR A 278 12.76 12.78 -11.85
C THR A 278 13.69 12.42 -13.02
N ASP A 279 14.53 13.34 -13.46
CA ASP A 279 15.63 13.14 -14.43
C ASP A 279 16.57 11.99 -14.02
N LYS A 280 16.94 11.95 -12.74
CA LYS A 280 17.81 10.90 -12.18
C LYS A 280 17.12 9.54 -12.10
N LEU A 281 15.81 9.53 -11.91
CA LEU A 281 15.00 8.33 -11.98
C LEU A 281 14.93 7.83 -13.42
N ALA A 282 14.70 8.70 -14.40
CA ALA A 282 14.70 8.35 -15.81
C ALA A 282 16.02 7.71 -16.25
N ALA A 283 17.17 8.28 -15.85
CA ALA A 283 18.47 7.69 -16.15
C ALA A 283 18.64 6.27 -15.57
N LEU A 284 18.11 6.02 -14.36
CA LEU A 284 18.14 4.69 -13.74
C LEU A 284 17.24 3.70 -14.49
N ILE A 285 16.02 4.12 -14.85
CA ILE A 285 15.06 3.32 -15.63
C ILE A 285 15.63 3.00 -17.02
N ALA A 286 16.23 3.99 -17.70
CA ALA A 286 16.86 3.81 -19.00
C ALA A 286 18.00 2.79 -18.94
N GLY A 287 18.83 2.83 -17.90
CA GLY A 287 19.87 1.83 -17.66
C GLY A 287 19.30 0.42 -17.50
N ALA A 288 18.24 0.28 -16.70
CA ALA A 288 17.55 -0.99 -16.51
C ALA A 288 16.92 -1.52 -17.82
N LEU A 289 16.21 -0.68 -18.57
CA LEU A 289 15.61 -1.03 -19.86
C LEU A 289 16.66 -1.41 -20.92
N LYS A 290 17.78 -0.70 -20.98
CA LYS A 290 18.86 -1.02 -21.92
C LYS A 290 19.39 -2.43 -21.69
N ASN A 291 19.61 -2.79 -20.42
CA ASN A 291 20.24 -4.05 -20.03
C ASN A 291 19.26 -5.22 -19.92
N HIS A 292 17.99 -4.96 -19.64
CA HIS A 292 17.02 -5.99 -19.22
C HIS A 292 15.63 -5.86 -19.85
N GLY A 293 15.39 -4.80 -20.63
CA GLY A 293 14.11 -4.59 -21.29
C GLY A 293 13.84 -5.64 -22.35
N LYS A 294 12.63 -6.20 -22.31
CA LYS A 294 12.09 -7.12 -23.32
C LYS A 294 11.23 -6.34 -24.30
N TYR A 295 11.33 -6.64 -25.59
CA TYR A 295 10.43 -6.04 -26.59
C TYR A 295 9.00 -6.50 -26.34
N ILE A 296 8.07 -5.55 -26.34
CA ILE A 296 6.65 -5.84 -26.48
C ILE A 296 6.34 -5.96 -27.97
N VAL A 297 5.88 -7.14 -28.39
CA VAL A 297 5.35 -7.41 -29.74
C VAL A 297 3.91 -6.94 -29.80
#